data_AF-A0A6V7K729-F1
#
_entry.id   AF-A0A6V7K729-F1
#
_cell.length_a   1.000
_cell.length_b   1.000
_cell.length_c   1.000
_cell.angle_alpha   90.00
_cell.angle_beta   90.00
_cell.angle_gamma   90.00
#
_symmetry.space_group_name_H-M   'P 1'
#
loop_
_entity.id
_entity.type
_entity.pdbx_description
1 polymer ?
#
loop_
_entity_poly.entity_id
_entity_poly.type
_entity_poly.pdbx_seq_one_letter_code
_entity_poly.pdbx_strand_id
1 'polypeptide(L)'
;VQAELQSSFLKRMLFNMGMRAKESEIKKCIIRNNSLWDKLVFKKIQESMGGRLRLMVVGSAPLAGNVLTFTRCALGCLVVEGYGQTECCAPVTLTIQ
;
A
#
# COMPACT_ATOMS: atom_id res chain seq x y z
N VAL A 1 -0.31 10.71 -8.98
CA VAL A 1 0.31 10.93 -7.65
C VAL A 1 1.72 11.51 -7.77
N GLN A 2 2.69 10.79 -8.35
CA GLN A 2 4.08 11.29 -8.46
C GLN A 2 4.20 12.63 -9.22
N ALA A 3 3.41 12.82 -10.28
CA ALA A 3 3.35 14.08 -11.01
C ALA A 3 2.77 15.25 -10.18
N GLU A 4 1.80 15.00 -9.30
CA GLU A 4 1.23 16.04 -8.41
C GLU A 4 2.15 16.39 -7.24
N LEU A 5 3.00 15.45 -6.81
CA LEU A 5 3.99 15.67 -5.75
C LEU A 5 5.16 16.55 -6.23
N GLN A 6 5.42 16.60 -7.54
CA GLN A 6 6.44 17.49 -8.12
C GLN A 6 6.02 18.97 -8.10
N SER A 7 4.73 19.30 -8.02
CA SER A 7 4.27 20.69 -8.13
C SER A 7 4.61 21.56 -6.92
N SER A 8 4.84 20.96 -5.74
CA SER A 8 4.98 21.71 -4.49
C SER A 8 5.83 20.99 -3.44
N PHE A 9 6.87 21.67 -2.96
CA PHE A 9 7.77 21.17 -1.91
C PHE A 9 7.03 20.75 -0.64
N LEU A 10 6.02 21.53 -0.22
CA LEU A 10 5.20 21.23 0.96
C LEU A 10 4.40 19.92 0.81
N LYS A 11 3.83 19.66 -0.37
CA LYS A 11 3.10 18.41 -0.64
C LYS A 11 4.03 17.20 -0.58
N ARG A 12 5.25 17.35 -1.12
CA ARG A 12 6.29 16.31 -1.05
C ARG A 12 6.73 16.05 0.38
N MET A 13 6.90 17.10 1.19
CA MET A 13 7.26 16.98 2.59
C MET A 13 6.17 16.28 3.40
N LEU A 14 4.90 16.70 3.25
CA LEU A 14 3.75 16.05 3.90
C LEU A 14 3.61 14.58 3.47
N PHE A 15 3.78 14.30 2.18
CA PHE A 15 3.76 12.94 1.66
C PHE A 15 4.84 12.06 2.28
N ASN A 16 6.08 12.56 2.32
CA ASN A 16 7.20 11.84 2.92
C ASN A 16 7.00 11.63 4.43
N MET A 17 6.44 12.61 5.15
CA MET A 17 6.11 12.44 6.57
C MET A 17 5.01 11.38 6.79
N GLY A 18 3.93 11.43 6.01
CA GLY A 18 2.85 10.43 6.08
C GLY A 18 3.32 9.03 5.74
N MET A 19 4.17 8.89 4.71
CA MET A 19 4.81 7.62 4.34
C MET A 19 5.66 7.05 5.48
N ARG A 20 6.51 7.87 6.12
CA ARG A 20 7.36 7.43 7.23
C ARG A 20 6.54 7.04 8.47
N ALA A 21 5.49 7.79 8.77
CA ALA A 21 4.58 7.47 9.87
C ALA A 21 3.90 6.11 9.64
N LYS A 22 3.32 5.90 8.45
CA LYS A 22 2.68 4.63 8.12
C LYS A 22 3.64 3.45 8.00
N GLU A 23 4.84 3.67 7.49
CA GLU A 23 5.87 2.63 7.43
C GLU A 23 6.21 2.12 8.85
N SER A 24 6.24 3.03 9.84
CA SER A 24 6.44 2.65 11.24
C SER A 24 5.27 1.85 11.83
N GLU A 25 4.04 2.11 11.40
CA GLU A 25 2.86 1.34 11.81
C GLU A 25 2.86 -0.06 11.19
N ILE A 26 3.23 -0.18 9.91
CA ILE A 26 3.36 -1.46 9.22
C ILE A 26 4.45 -2.33 9.87
N LYS A 27 5.58 -1.73 10.27
CA LYS A 27 6.63 -2.44 11.05
C LYS A 27 6.13 -2.97 12.39
N LYS A 28 5.06 -2.39 12.94
CA LYS A 28 4.36 -2.86 14.16
C LYS A 28 3.18 -3.79 13.84
N CYS A 29 3.02 -4.21 12.58
CA CYS A 29 1.88 -4.97 12.08
C CYS A 29 0.51 -4.28 12.29
N ILE A 30 0.50 -2.94 12.40
CA ILE A 30 -0.72 -2.15 12.55
C ILE A 30 -1.11 -1.59 11.18
N ILE A 31 -2.18 -2.14 10.60
CA ILE A 31 -2.73 -1.67 9.33
C ILE A 31 -3.99 -0.88 9.65
N ARG A 32 -3.95 0.44 9.43
CA ARG A 32 -5.07 1.35 9.66
C ARG A 32 -5.30 2.20 8.42
N ASN A 33 -6.59 2.42 8.14
CA ASN A 33 -7.08 3.26 7.05
C ASN A 33 -7.88 4.48 7.54
N ASN A 34 -7.66 4.90 8.79
CA ASN A 34 -8.35 6.03 9.40
C ASN A 34 -7.38 6.98 10.12
N SER A 35 -6.11 6.98 9.70
CA SER A 35 -5.12 7.91 10.22
C SER A 35 -5.38 9.33 9.68
N LEU A 36 -4.87 10.35 10.37
CA LEU A 36 -4.92 11.73 9.87
C LEU A 36 -4.24 11.84 8.50
N TRP A 37 -3.16 11.08 8.30
CA TRP A 37 -2.43 11.01 7.03
C TRP A 37 -3.26 10.38 5.90
N ASP A 38 -4.15 9.44 6.22
CA ASP A 38 -5.08 8.86 5.24
C ASP A 38 -5.98 9.93 4.65
N LYS A 39 -6.61 10.73 5.52
CA LYS A 39 -7.56 11.76 5.09
C LYS A 39 -6.88 12.91 4.34
N LEU A 40 -5.66 13.27 4.73
CA LEU A 40 -4.94 14.43 4.19
C LEU A 40 -4.15 14.13 2.91
N VAL A 41 -3.48 12.97 2.85
CA VAL A 41 -2.51 12.67 1.78
C VAL A 41 -2.98 11.51 0.90
N PHE A 42 -3.48 10.43 1.50
CA PHE A 42 -3.78 9.20 0.79
C PHE A 42 -5.22 9.08 0.29
N LYS A 43 -6.12 9.98 0.73
CA LYS A 43 -7.55 9.96 0.40
C LYS A 43 -7.80 9.86 -1.10
N LYS A 44 -7.09 10.67 -1.90
CA LYS A 44 -7.22 10.65 -3.36
C LYS A 44 -6.80 9.30 -3.98
N ILE A 45 -5.78 8.65 -3.41
CA ILE A 45 -5.31 7.33 -3.85
C ILE A 45 -6.33 6.25 -3.48
N GLN A 46 -6.85 6.31 -2.26
CA GLN A 46 -7.85 5.35 -1.76
C GLN A 46 -9.18 5.50 -2.50
N GLU A 47 -9.64 6.72 -2.75
CA GLU A 47 -10.85 7.00 -3.53
C GLU A 47 -10.72 6.53 -4.98
N SER A 48 -9.54 6.64 -5.59
CA SER A 48 -9.28 6.07 -6.93
C SER A 48 -9.45 4.56 -6.99
N MET A 49 -9.37 3.86 -5.84
CA MET A 49 -9.57 2.41 -5.71
C MET A 49 -10.92 2.06 -5.07
N GLY A 50 -11.82 3.04 -4.92
CA GLY A 50 -13.18 2.85 -4.37
C GLY A 50 -13.33 3.09 -2.87
N GLY A 51 -12.29 3.52 -2.16
CA GLY A 51 -12.34 4.04 -0.78
C GLY A 51 -12.63 3.02 0.33
N ARG A 52 -12.97 1.77 -0.01
CA ARG A 52 -13.32 0.70 0.95
C ARG A 52 -12.44 -0.55 0.79
N LEU A 53 -11.27 -0.40 0.19
CA LEU A 53 -10.33 -1.50 0.00
C LEU A 53 -9.79 -1.96 1.36
N ARG A 54 -9.93 -3.27 1.67
CA ARG A 54 -9.46 -3.87 2.93
C ARG A 54 -8.39 -4.94 2.73
N LEU A 55 -8.45 -5.62 1.58
CA LEU A 55 -7.56 -6.69 1.19
C LEU A 55 -7.21 -6.52 -0.29
N MET A 56 -5.94 -6.70 -0.61
CA MET A 56 -5.42 -6.79 -1.97
C MET A 56 -4.56 -8.04 -2.07
N VAL A 57 -4.77 -8.82 -3.11
CA VAL A 57 -3.96 -10.01 -3.41
C VAL A 57 -3.20 -9.73 -4.70
N VAL A 58 -1.89 -9.95 -4.66
CA VAL A 58 -0.96 -9.78 -5.80
C VAL A 58 -0.30 -11.12 -6.06
N GLY A 59 0.07 -11.45 -7.29
CA GLY A 59 0.71 -12.73 -7.57
C GLY A 59 1.40 -12.77 -8.92
N SER A 60 1.72 -13.99 -9.36
CA SER A 60 2.42 -14.33 -10.61
C SER A 60 3.91 -13.96 -10.65
N ALA A 61 4.29 -12.78 -10.16
CA ALA A 61 5.68 -12.32 -10.17
C ALA A 61 6.07 -11.70 -8.81
N PRO A 62 7.33 -11.88 -8.39
CA PRO A 62 7.82 -11.32 -7.13
C PRO A 62 7.77 -9.80 -7.16
N LEU A 63 7.10 -9.20 -6.18
CA LEU A 63 7.07 -7.75 -6.01
C LEU A 63 8.19 -7.31 -5.07
N ALA A 64 8.86 -6.20 -5.40
CA ALA A 64 9.88 -5.66 -4.50
C ALA A 64 9.25 -5.21 -3.17
N GLY A 65 9.89 -5.55 -2.04
CA GLY A 65 9.35 -5.28 -0.69
C GLY A 65 9.07 -3.79 -0.41
N ASN A 66 9.83 -2.89 -1.04
CA ASN A 66 9.58 -1.45 -0.97
C ASN A 66 8.25 -1.06 -1.65
N VAL A 67 7.90 -1.69 -2.77
CA VAL A 67 6.62 -1.48 -3.49
C VAL A 67 5.46 -2.05 -2.70
N LEU A 68 5.62 -3.22 -2.08
CA LEU A 68 4.63 -3.80 -1.17
C LEU A 68 4.35 -2.87 0.02
N THR A 69 5.42 -2.41 0.68
CA THR A 69 5.33 -1.47 1.80
C THR A 69 4.66 -0.16 1.37
N PHE A 70 5.06 0.37 0.22
CA PHE A 70 4.44 1.57 -0.34
C PHE A 70 2.95 1.40 -0.60
N THR A 71 2.56 0.30 -1.25
CA THR A 71 1.18 -0.01 -1.60
C THR A 71 0.32 -0.17 -0.35
N ARG A 72 0.83 -0.87 0.68
CA ARG A 72 0.16 -1.01 1.98
C ARG A 72 0.01 0.33 2.70
N CYS A 73 1.06 1.16 2.70
CA CYS A 73 0.98 2.52 3.27
C CYS A 73 -0.08 3.36 2.53
N ALA A 74 -0.02 3.39 1.20
CA ALA A 74 -0.87 4.25 0.38
C ALA A 74 -2.35 3.83 0.43
N LEU A 75 -2.64 2.53 0.37
CA LEU A 75 -4.01 2.02 0.36
C LEU A 75 -4.57 1.81 1.77
N GLY A 76 -3.72 1.68 2.80
CA GLY A 76 -4.16 1.39 4.17
C GLY A 76 -4.81 0.00 4.31
N CYS A 77 -4.50 -0.93 3.42
CA CYS A 77 -5.09 -2.26 3.37
C CYS A 77 -4.02 -3.36 3.50
N LEU A 78 -4.47 -4.58 3.83
CA LEU A 78 -3.60 -5.75 3.82
C LEU A 78 -3.30 -6.12 2.36
N VAL A 79 -2.02 -6.22 2.02
CA VAL A 79 -1.58 -6.71 0.70
C VAL A 79 -0.89 -8.04 0.90
N VAL A 80 -1.38 -9.09 0.24
CA VAL A 80 -0.89 -10.47 0.35
C VAL A 80 -0.32 -10.88 -1.01
N GLU A 81 0.84 -11.52 -1.00
CA GLU A 81 1.46 -12.06 -2.21
C GLU A 81 1.12 -13.54 -2.34
N GLY A 82 0.43 -13.91 -3.41
CA GLY A 82 0.07 -15.28 -3.76
C GLY A 82 0.96 -15.81 -4.87
N TYR A 83 1.60 -16.94 -4.61
CA TYR A 83 2.32 -17.70 -5.63
C TYR A 83 1.45 -18.84 -6.14
N GLY A 84 1.53 -19.06 -7.44
CA GLY A 84 0.61 -19.88 -8.21
C GLY A 84 1.16 -20.23 -9.58
N GLN A 85 0.83 -21.41 -10.07
CA GLN A 85 1.27 -21.91 -11.38
C GLN A 85 0.13 -22.64 -12.07
N THR A 86 0.05 -22.57 -13.40
CA THR A 86 -1.00 -23.26 -14.16
C THR A 86 -0.86 -24.77 -14.05
N GLU A 87 0.36 -25.26 -13.88
CA GLU A 87 0.74 -26.67 -13.80
C GLU A 87 0.38 -27.33 -12.46
N CYS A 88 0.18 -26.55 -11.39
CA CYS A 88 0.11 -27.06 -10.01
C CYS A 88 -1.08 -26.51 -9.18
N CYS A 89 -2.08 -25.90 -9.83
CA CYS A 89 -3.22 -25.15 -9.27
C CYS A 89 -2.98 -23.64 -9.01
N ALA A 90 -4.05 -22.85 -9.15
CA ALA A 90 -3.95 -21.40 -9.30
C ALA A 90 -3.34 -20.67 -8.08
N PRO A 91 -3.79 -20.83 -6.82
CA PRO A 91 -3.03 -20.35 -5.66
C PRO A 91 -2.46 -21.53 -4.87
N VAL A 92 -1.14 -21.61 -4.76
CA VAL A 92 -0.44 -22.68 -4.01
C VAL A 92 -0.01 -22.18 -2.63
N THR A 93 0.49 -20.95 -2.54
CA THR A 93 0.95 -20.36 -1.27
C THR A 93 0.62 -18.87 -1.18
N LEU A 94 0.24 -18.41 0.01
CA LEU A 94 0.02 -16.99 0.32
C LEU A 94 1.05 -16.52 1.35
N THR A 95 1.78 -15.46 1.02
CA THR A 95 2.80 -14.84 1.86
C THR A 95 2.30 -13.50 2.39
N ILE A 96 2.30 -13.38 3.72
CA ILE A 96 2.04 -12.13 4.42
C ILE A 96 3.40 -11.59 4.89
N GLN A 97 4.03 -10.78 4.04
CA GLN A 97 5.30 -10.10 4.35
C GLN A 97 5.11 -8.84 5.17
#